data_AF-T0ZAF3-F1
#
_entry.id   AF-T0ZAF3-F1
#
_cell.length_a   1.000
_cell.length_b   1.000
_cell.length_c   1.000
_cell.angle_alpha   90.00
_cell.angle_beta   90.00
_cell.angle_gamma   90.00
#
_symmetry.space_group_name_H-M   'P 1'
#
loop_
_entity.id
_entity.type
_entity.pdbx_description
1 polymer ?
#
loop_
_entity_poly.entity_id
_entity_poly.type
_entity_poly.pdbx_seq_one_letter_code
_entity_poly.pdbx_strand_id
1 'polypeptide(L)'
;VKTGESLSNDVDLEFSRGFVQWDNKLYRMMGELATASAGAVIAHHMTPLGVILRSLRAAEKDAKSKGGRNAFSIRTIKRSGGGLDLTLPWWLGDGEEAVSTIHVLDFLRGAIAMDVSRRVAYHSDEWMRRFPWIDEPGDLKNLIACNLEHQFGRKGFKGSDDPVRIAKVAVWEATRRTKNGM
;
A
#
# COMPACT_ATOMS: atom_id res chain seq x y z
N VAL A 1 22.16 -18.26 0.57
CA VAL A 1 21.36 -18.60 1.76
C VAL A 1 20.92 -17.27 2.36
N LYS A 2 19.67 -16.84 2.10
CA LYS A 2 19.12 -15.61 2.70
C LYS A 2 18.02 -16.02 3.67
N THR A 3 18.19 -15.58 4.90
CA THR A 3 17.45 -15.87 6.13
C THR A 3 16.04 -15.28 6.10
N GLY A 4 15.06 -16.08 6.52
CA GLY A 4 13.65 -15.69 6.61
C GLY A 4 13.42 -14.62 7.68
N GLU A 5 12.54 -13.67 7.39
CA GLU A 5 12.05 -12.70 8.37
C GLU A 5 11.05 -13.42 9.31
N SER A 6 11.38 -13.51 10.59
CA SER A 6 10.51 -14.04 11.64
C SER A 6 9.49 -12.97 12.07
N LEU A 7 8.20 -13.32 12.03
CA LEU A 7 7.13 -12.52 12.63
C LEU A 7 6.87 -13.04 14.06
N SER A 8 6.78 -12.10 14.99
CA SER A 8 6.96 -12.23 16.45
C SER A 8 6.17 -13.32 17.20
N ASN A 9 6.93 -13.94 18.12
CA ASN A 9 6.64 -14.58 19.43
C ASN A 9 5.88 -15.92 19.48
N ASP A 10 6.65 -16.94 19.93
CA ASP A 10 6.33 -18.33 20.31
C ASP A 10 6.18 -19.41 19.24
N VAL A 11 6.46 -19.10 17.97
CA VAL A 11 6.59 -20.15 16.95
C VAL A 11 7.73 -19.83 15.99
N ASP A 12 8.76 -20.67 15.99
CA ASP A 12 9.82 -20.66 14.97
C ASP A 12 9.21 -21.11 13.62
N LEU A 13 8.60 -20.16 12.92
CA LEU A 13 8.06 -20.34 11.57
C LEU A 13 9.06 -19.80 10.56
N GLU A 14 9.80 -20.70 9.93
CA GLU A 14 10.64 -20.37 8.78
C GLU A 14 9.87 -20.63 7.49
N PHE A 15 9.62 -19.56 6.72
CA PHE A 15 9.00 -19.63 5.41
C PHE A 15 10.07 -19.65 4.31
N SER A 16 10.07 -20.66 3.44
CA SER A 16 11.01 -20.70 2.32
C SER A 16 10.47 -21.52 1.14
N ARG A 17 10.45 -20.91 -0.06
CA ARG A 17 10.17 -21.57 -1.35
C ARG A 17 8.95 -22.50 -1.36
N GLY A 18 7.87 -22.09 -0.70
CA GLY A 18 6.65 -22.89 -0.62
C GLY A 18 6.67 -23.99 0.45
N PHE A 19 7.57 -23.92 1.42
CA PHE A 19 7.56 -24.76 2.61
C PHE A 19 7.51 -23.89 3.87
N VAL A 20 6.98 -24.47 4.94
CA VAL A 20 7.09 -23.92 6.29
C VAL A 20 7.64 -24.98 7.22
N GLN A 21 8.62 -24.62 8.03
CA GLN A 21 9.06 -25.45 9.14
C GLN A 21 8.28 -25.05 10.38
N TRP A 22 7.65 -26.03 11.04
CA TRP A 22 6.93 -25.83 12.29
C TRP A 22 7.13 -27.06 13.18
N ASP A 23 7.51 -26.86 14.45
CA ASP A 23 7.72 -27.95 15.41
C ASP A 23 8.66 -29.05 14.87
N ASN A 24 9.79 -28.63 14.29
CA ASN A 24 10.79 -29.49 13.65
C ASN A 24 10.25 -30.39 12.52
N LYS A 25 9.07 -30.05 11.95
CA LYS A 25 8.45 -30.72 10.81
C LYS A 25 8.33 -29.77 9.63
N LEU A 26 8.59 -30.29 8.44
CA LEU A 26 8.47 -29.54 7.19
C LEU A 26 7.08 -29.76 6.58
N TYR A 27 6.33 -28.68 6.40
CA TYR A 27 5.03 -28.68 5.75
C TYR A 27 5.13 -28.02 4.38
N ARG A 28 4.41 -28.58 3.40
CA ARG A 28 4.33 -28.04 2.04
C ARG A 28 3.19 -27.03 1.96
N MET A 29 3.51 -25.84 1.45
CA MET A 29 2.57 -24.75 1.17
C MET A 29 2.23 -24.73 -0.32
N MET A 30 1.45 -23.72 -0.73
CA MET A 30 0.98 -23.55 -2.11
C MET A 30 2.08 -23.26 -3.14
N GLY A 31 3.33 -23.01 -2.72
CA GLY A 31 4.43 -22.64 -3.60
C GLY A 31 4.57 -21.13 -3.82
N GLU A 32 5.67 -20.72 -4.45
CA GLU A 32 6.00 -19.30 -4.73
C GLU A 32 5.22 -18.70 -5.90
N LEU A 33 4.69 -19.54 -6.78
CA LEU A 33 3.87 -19.11 -7.92
C LEU A 33 2.39 -18.92 -7.55
N ALA A 34 1.99 -19.33 -6.34
CA ALA A 34 0.63 -19.16 -5.87
C ALA A 34 0.38 -17.70 -5.51
N THR A 35 -0.57 -17.07 -6.21
CA THR A 35 -0.99 -15.70 -5.93
C THR A 35 -2.34 -15.68 -5.23
N ALA A 36 -2.58 -14.62 -4.46
CA ALA A 36 -3.85 -14.42 -3.75
C ALA A 36 -4.52 -13.13 -4.22
N SER A 37 -5.84 -13.11 -4.21
CA SER A 37 -6.61 -11.87 -4.34
C SER A 37 -7.50 -11.69 -3.12
N ALA A 38 -7.62 -10.45 -2.62
CA ALA A 38 -8.36 -10.18 -1.40
C ALA A 38 -9.32 -8.98 -1.54
N GLY A 39 -10.45 -9.05 -0.85
CA GLY A 39 -11.35 -7.93 -0.62
C GLY A 39 -11.34 -7.51 0.85
N ALA A 40 -11.40 -6.21 1.12
CA ALA A 40 -11.55 -5.65 2.46
C ALA A 40 -12.64 -4.58 2.47
N VAL A 41 -13.43 -4.53 3.56
CA VAL A 41 -14.51 -3.55 3.73
C VAL A 41 -14.39 -2.88 5.09
N ILE A 42 -14.32 -1.55 5.08
CA ILE A 42 -14.39 -0.72 6.29
C ILE A 42 -15.81 -0.17 6.39
N ALA A 43 -16.60 -0.70 7.32
CA ALA A 43 -18.01 -0.35 7.46
C ALA A 43 -18.30 0.31 8.81
N HIS A 44 -19.33 1.15 8.84
CA HIS A 44 -19.93 1.58 10.10
C HIS A 44 -20.49 0.37 10.87
N HIS A 45 -20.31 0.32 12.19
CA HIS A 45 -20.70 -0.82 13.03
C HIS A 45 -22.21 -1.14 12.99
N MET A 46 -23.06 -0.16 12.67
CA MET A 46 -24.51 -0.36 12.49
C MET A 46 -24.90 -0.86 11.09
N THR A 47 -23.94 -0.97 10.16
CA THR A 47 -24.23 -1.49 8.81
C THR A 47 -24.63 -2.97 8.92
N PRO A 48 -25.77 -3.39 8.34
CA PRO A 48 -26.17 -4.79 8.40
C PRO A 48 -25.11 -5.72 7.81
N LEU A 49 -24.77 -6.80 8.52
CA LEU A 49 -23.73 -7.75 8.11
C LEU A 49 -23.94 -8.31 6.69
N GLY A 50 -25.20 -8.56 6.30
CA GLY A 50 -25.51 -9.00 4.94
C GLY A 50 -25.08 -8.01 3.86
N VAL A 51 -25.14 -6.70 4.11
CA VAL A 51 -24.64 -5.66 3.20
C VAL A 51 -23.11 -5.67 3.16
N ILE A 52 -22.46 -5.87 4.32
CA ILE A 52 -21.01 -5.96 4.43
C ILE A 52 -20.49 -7.16 3.63
N LEU A 53 -21.08 -8.35 3.81
CA LEU A 53 -20.64 -9.57 3.12
C LEU A 53 -20.83 -9.50 1.60
N ARG A 54 -21.94 -8.94 1.12
CA ARG A 54 -22.13 -8.68 -0.32
C ARG A 54 -21.07 -7.73 -0.86
N SER A 55 -20.79 -6.66 -0.12
CA SER A 55 -19.75 -5.68 -0.50
C SER A 55 -18.35 -6.29 -0.48
N LEU A 56 -18.06 -7.17 0.49
CA LEU A 56 -16.78 -7.86 0.62
C LEU A 56 -16.54 -8.79 -0.57
N ARG A 57 -17.54 -9.58 -0.95
CA ARG A 57 -17.49 -10.44 -2.15
C ARG A 57 -17.35 -9.63 -3.43
N ALA A 58 -18.00 -8.48 -3.52
CA ALA A 58 -17.84 -7.58 -4.65
C ALA A 58 -16.42 -7.00 -4.73
N ALA A 59 -15.83 -6.59 -3.61
CA ALA A 59 -14.45 -6.13 -3.54
C ALA A 59 -13.46 -7.24 -3.95
N GLU A 60 -13.62 -8.46 -3.45
CA GLU A 60 -12.79 -9.61 -3.86
C GLU A 60 -12.93 -9.90 -5.36
N LYS A 61 -14.16 -9.81 -5.91
CA LYS A 61 -14.39 -9.95 -7.34
C LYS A 61 -13.70 -8.84 -8.14
N ASP A 62 -13.73 -7.60 -7.66
CA ASP A 62 -13.06 -6.47 -8.29
C ASP A 62 -11.54 -6.67 -8.28
N ALA A 63 -10.96 -7.16 -7.19
CA ALA A 63 -9.55 -7.53 -7.12
C ALA A 63 -9.17 -8.61 -8.15
N LYS A 64 -10.02 -9.62 -8.33
CA LYS A 64 -9.81 -10.70 -9.32
C LYS A 64 -10.02 -10.26 -10.78
N SER A 65 -10.84 -9.24 -11.01
CA SER A 65 -11.21 -8.78 -12.36
C SER A 65 -10.50 -7.48 -12.72
N LYS A 66 -10.94 -6.35 -12.17
CA LYS A 66 -10.34 -5.02 -12.40
C LYS A 66 -8.87 -4.96 -11.98
N GLY A 67 -8.52 -5.65 -10.90
CA GLY A 67 -7.13 -5.73 -10.41
C GLY A 67 -6.25 -6.73 -11.17
N GLY A 68 -6.79 -7.51 -12.12
CA GLY A 68 -6.01 -8.47 -12.90
C GLY A 68 -5.56 -9.73 -12.15
N ARG A 69 -6.16 -10.04 -10.98
CA ARG A 69 -5.68 -11.06 -10.01
C ARG A 69 -4.35 -10.64 -9.37
N ASN A 70 -3.93 -11.35 -8.32
CA ASN A 70 -2.76 -10.97 -7.49
C ASN A 70 -2.87 -9.51 -6.99
N ALA A 71 -4.05 -9.16 -6.51
CA ALA A 71 -4.45 -7.80 -6.21
C ALA A 71 -5.40 -7.76 -5.01
N PHE A 72 -5.58 -6.58 -4.45
CA PHE A 72 -6.54 -6.34 -3.38
C PHE A 72 -7.50 -5.21 -3.72
N SER A 73 -8.67 -5.24 -3.11
CA SER A 73 -9.67 -4.19 -3.23
C SER A 73 -10.19 -3.79 -1.85
N ILE A 74 -10.19 -2.50 -1.55
CA ILE A 74 -10.68 -1.91 -0.30
C ILE A 74 -11.89 -1.04 -0.60
N ARG A 75 -12.99 -1.29 0.09
CA ARG A 75 -14.22 -0.48 0.02
C ARG A 75 -14.55 0.13 1.37
N THR A 76 -15.01 1.37 1.38
CA THR A 76 -15.49 2.05 2.60
C THR A 76 -17.00 2.27 2.53
N ILE A 77 -17.73 1.87 3.58
CA ILE A 77 -19.18 2.05 3.73
C ILE A 77 -19.44 2.98 4.92
N LYS A 78 -19.64 4.26 4.61
CA LYS A 78 -19.92 5.31 5.59
C LYS A 78 -21.43 5.45 5.85
N ARG A 79 -21.79 5.94 7.03
CA ARG A 79 -23.19 6.18 7.45
C ARG A 79 -23.91 7.29 6.66
N SER A 80 -23.18 8.35 6.26
CA SER A 80 -23.75 9.60 5.73
C SER A 80 -23.43 9.82 4.25
N GLY A 81 -23.27 8.73 3.49
CA GLY A 81 -22.97 8.76 2.06
C GLY A 81 -21.48 8.91 1.73
N GLY A 82 -21.15 8.58 0.49
CA GLY A 82 -19.78 8.54 -0.04
C GLY A 82 -19.03 7.26 0.33
N GLY A 83 -18.86 6.37 -0.66
CA GLY A 83 -17.94 5.24 -0.59
C GLY A 83 -16.68 5.53 -1.40
N LEU A 84 -15.54 5.07 -0.89
CA LEU A 84 -14.29 5.01 -1.63
C LEU A 84 -13.99 3.55 -1.92
N ASP A 85 -13.73 3.27 -3.19
CA ASP A 85 -13.27 1.98 -3.69
C ASP A 85 -11.85 2.15 -4.24
N LEU A 86 -10.92 1.36 -3.73
CA LEU A 86 -9.54 1.33 -4.16
C LEU A 86 -9.21 -0.10 -4.56
N THR A 87 -8.79 -0.32 -5.80
CA THR A 87 -8.30 -1.63 -6.26
C THR A 87 -6.90 -1.46 -6.81
N LEU A 88 -5.95 -2.19 -6.25
CA LEU A 88 -4.54 -2.11 -6.60
C LEU A 88 -3.90 -3.51 -6.61
N PRO A 89 -2.87 -3.76 -7.42
CA PRO A 89 -2.08 -4.99 -7.33
C PRO A 89 -1.33 -5.02 -5.99
N TRP A 90 -0.96 -6.22 -5.51
CA TRP A 90 -0.10 -6.33 -4.32
C TRP A 90 1.29 -5.74 -4.54
N TRP A 91 1.76 -5.79 -5.79
CA TRP A 91 3.09 -5.39 -6.21
C TRP A 91 3.00 -4.46 -7.41
N LEU A 92 3.85 -3.43 -7.43
CA LEU A 92 4.06 -2.55 -8.58
C LEU A 92 5.38 -2.94 -9.24
N GLY A 93 5.34 -3.22 -10.54
CA GLY A 93 6.48 -3.77 -11.28
C GLY A 93 6.61 -5.29 -11.11
N ASP A 94 7.65 -5.84 -11.72
CA ASP A 94 7.90 -7.29 -11.79
C ASP A 94 9.29 -7.64 -11.23
N GLY A 95 9.45 -8.88 -10.76
CA GLY A 95 10.75 -9.40 -10.32
C GLY A 95 11.22 -8.86 -8.96
N GLU A 96 12.54 -8.84 -8.75
CA GLU A 96 13.16 -8.45 -7.47
C GLU A 96 13.01 -6.95 -7.15
N GLU A 97 12.70 -6.13 -8.16
CA GLU A 97 12.47 -4.69 -8.00
C GLU A 97 11.01 -4.35 -7.69
N ALA A 98 10.13 -5.35 -7.63
CA ALA A 98 8.72 -5.15 -7.38
C ALA A 98 8.48 -4.52 -6.00
N VAL A 99 7.74 -3.41 -5.98
CA VAL A 99 7.46 -2.66 -4.75
C VAL A 99 6.11 -3.09 -4.19
N SER A 100 6.06 -3.44 -2.90
CA SER A 100 4.79 -3.76 -2.24
C SER A 100 3.89 -2.52 -2.15
N THR A 101 2.72 -2.60 -2.75
CA THR A 101 1.75 -1.50 -2.74
C THR A 101 1.21 -1.22 -1.34
N ILE A 102 1.03 -2.24 -0.50
CA ILE A 102 0.61 -2.05 0.90
C ILE A 102 1.66 -1.25 1.65
N HIS A 103 2.94 -1.54 1.42
CA HIS A 103 4.03 -0.82 2.07
C HIS A 103 4.02 0.67 1.70
N VAL A 104 3.74 1.00 0.43
CA VAL A 104 3.55 2.40 0.00
C VAL A 104 2.36 3.04 0.71
N LEU A 105 1.24 2.33 0.85
CA LEU A 105 0.06 2.84 1.58
C LEU A 105 0.35 3.06 3.08
N ASP A 106 1.06 2.15 3.73
CA ASP A 106 1.44 2.27 5.14
C ASP A 106 2.42 3.43 5.34
N PHE A 107 3.40 3.57 4.44
CA PHE A 107 4.30 4.72 4.42
C PHE A 107 3.53 6.04 4.32
N LEU A 108 2.61 6.16 3.35
CA LEU A 108 1.79 7.36 3.19
C LEU A 108 0.91 7.63 4.42
N ARG A 109 0.35 6.57 5.01
CA ARG A 109 -0.42 6.66 6.26
C ARG A 109 0.44 7.19 7.40
N GLY A 110 1.68 6.74 7.53
CA GLY A 110 2.65 7.25 8.51
C GLY A 110 3.00 8.72 8.28
N ALA A 111 3.32 9.09 7.03
CA ALA A 111 3.65 10.47 6.67
C ALA A 111 2.49 11.44 6.96
N ILE A 112 1.25 11.05 6.67
CA ILE A 112 0.07 11.88 6.98
C ILE A 112 -0.18 12.00 8.49
N ALA A 113 0.17 10.96 9.27
CA ALA A 113 0.00 10.98 10.72
C ALA A 113 0.99 11.91 11.44
N MET A 114 2.13 12.24 10.81
CA MET A 114 3.19 13.10 11.37
C MET A 114 2.87 14.61 11.24
N ASP A 115 1.78 15.03 11.89
CA ASP A 115 1.36 16.44 12.02
C ASP A 115 1.15 17.18 10.68
N VAL A 116 0.76 16.43 9.66
CA VAL A 116 0.30 16.98 8.38
C VAL A 116 -1.19 17.32 8.50
N SER A 117 -1.56 18.54 8.12
CA SER A 117 -2.97 18.94 8.03
C SER A 117 -3.79 17.95 7.21
N ARG A 118 -4.95 17.51 7.74
CA ARG A 118 -5.96 16.69 7.01
C ARG A 118 -6.33 17.29 5.64
N ARG A 119 -6.13 18.60 5.46
CA ARG A 119 -6.38 19.31 4.20
C ARG A 119 -5.44 18.88 3.08
N VAL A 120 -4.27 18.33 3.38
CA VAL A 120 -3.32 17.88 2.35
C VAL A 120 -3.91 16.77 1.51
N ALA A 121 -4.60 15.79 2.11
CA ALA A 121 -5.28 14.74 1.35
C ALA A 121 -6.28 15.31 0.32
N TYR A 122 -7.03 16.35 0.69
CA TYR A 122 -7.98 17.01 -0.21
C TYR A 122 -7.28 17.82 -1.31
N HIS A 123 -6.22 18.56 -0.97
CA HIS A 123 -5.43 19.31 -1.96
C HIS A 123 -4.71 18.39 -2.94
N SER A 124 -4.21 17.23 -2.46
CA SER A 124 -3.61 16.21 -3.31
C SER A 124 -4.63 15.59 -4.26
N ASP A 125 -5.85 15.26 -3.81
CA ASP A 125 -6.91 14.78 -4.72
C ASP A 125 -7.30 15.84 -5.76
N GLU A 126 -7.46 17.10 -5.35
CA GLU A 126 -7.83 18.19 -6.26
C GLU A 126 -6.78 18.40 -7.34
N TRP A 127 -5.49 18.47 -6.98
CA TRP A 127 -4.44 18.63 -7.99
C TRP A 127 -4.33 17.38 -8.83
N MET A 128 -4.37 16.17 -8.26
CA MET A 128 -4.11 14.93 -9.02
C MET A 128 -5.06 14.81 -10.22
N ARG A 129 -6.30 15.30 -10.07
CA ARG A 129 -7.28 15.40 -11.17
C ARG A 129 -6.88 16.35 -12.29
N ARG A 130 -6.04 17.34 -12.01
CA ARG A 130 -5.49 18.34 -12.93
C ARG A 130 -4.06 18.01 -13.37
N PHE A 131 -3.51 16.88 -12.93
CA PHE A 131 -2.13 16.54 -13.20
C PHE A 131 -1.95 16.31 -14.71
N PRO A 132 -0.99 16.99 -15.36
CA PRO A 132 -0.76 16.79 -16.78
C PRO A 132 -0.25 15.37 -17.01
N TRP A 133 -0.74 14.73 -18.07
CA TRP A 133 -0.15 13.48 -18.52
C TRP A 133 1.26 13.78 -19.02
N ILE A 134 2.25 13.01 -18.56
CA ILE A 134 3.67 13.18 -18.91
C ILE A 134 4.14 11.82 -19.39
N ASP A 135 4.72 11.81 -20.60
CA ASP A 135 5.16 10.57 -21.25
C ASP A 135 6.47 10.02 -20.65
N GLU A 136 7.30 10.89 -20.06
CA GLU A 136 8.60 10.53 -19.48
C GLU A 136 8.50 10.22 -17.97
N PRO A 137 8.80 8.98 -17.52
CA PRO A 137 8.65 8.58 -16.11
C PRO A 137 9.55 9.35 -15.13
N GLY A 138 10.72 9.81 -15.58
CA GLY A 138 11.66 10.58 -14.76
C GLY A 138 11.11 11.97 -14.40
N ASP A 139 10.49 12.63 -15.37
CA ASP A 139 9.88 13.94 -15.19
C ASP A 139 8.62 13.86 -14.34
N LEU A 140 7.83 12.79 -14.52
CA LEU A 140 6.68 12.48 -13.67
C LEU A 140 7.08 12.35 -12.20
N LYS A 141 8.14 11.57 -11.90
CA LYS A 141 8.63 11.38 -10.54
C LYS A 141 9.08 12.69 -9.91
N ASN A 142 9.87 13.48 -10.64
CA ASN A 142 10.36 14.75 -10.16
C ASN A 142 9.23 15.75 -9.93
N LEU A 143 8.23 15.77 -10.81
CA LEU A 143 7.07 16.66 -10.68
C LEU A 143 6.20 16.27 -9.49
N ILE A 144 5.93 14.96 -9.31
CA ILE A 144 5.20 14.46 -8.13
C ILE A 144 5.97 14.81 -6.86
N ALA A 145 7.28 14.54 -6.81
CA ALA A 145 8.11 14.84 -5.64
C ALA A 145 8.11 16.34 -5.31
N CYS A 146 8.39 17.19 -6.30
CA CYS A 146 8.42 18.64 -6.14
C CYS A 146 7.05 19.20 -5.70
N ASN A 147 5.95 18.68 -6.26
CA ASN A 147 4.62 19.14 -5.90
C ASN A 147 4.21 18.67 -4.50
N LEU A 148 4.56 17.44 -4.11
CA LEU A 148 4.35 16.93 -2.76
C LEU A 148 5.13 17.78 -1.76
N GLU A 149 6.43 18.02 -1.99
CA GLU A 149 7.26 18.89 -1.18
C GLU A 149 6.65 20.30 -1.05
N HIS A 150 6.19 20.88 -2.17
CA HIS A 150 5.55 22.19 -2.17
C HIS A 150 4.26 22.23 -1.33
N GLN A 151 3.37 21.24 -1.45
CA GLN A 151 2.11 21.25 -0.71
C GLN A 151 2.29 20.88 0.78
N PHE A 152 3.15 19.91 1.09
CA PHE A 152 3.44 19.53 2.47
C PHE A 152 4.15 20.66 3.20
N GLY A 153 5.15 21.31 2.58
CA GLY A 153 5.88 22.41 3.20
C GLY A 153 5.08 23.70 3.38
N ARG A 154 4.11 23.99 2.50
CA ARG A 154 3.39 25.27 2.52
C ARG A 154 2.06 25.24 3.30
N LYS A 155 1.41 24.07 3.41
CA LYS A 155 0.06 23.95 3.97
C LYS A 155 -0.11 22.81 4.98
N GLY A 156 0.92 21.97 5.16
CA GLY A 156 0.86 20.72 5.91
C GLY A 156 1.48 20.78 7.30
N PHE A 157 2.66 21.37 7.45
CA PHE A 157 3.46 21.28 8.69
C PHE A 157 3.15 22.41 9.69
N LYS A 158 2.90 22.03 10.95
CA LYS A 158 2.83 22.95 12.11
C LYS A 158 4.09 22.97 12.97
N GLY A 159 5.13 22.21 12.62
CA GLY A 159 6.37 22.09 13.38
C GLY A 159 7.62 22.08 12.50
N SER A 160 8.76 22.46 13.09
CA SER A 160 10.05 22.80 12.48
C SER A 160 10.89 21.62 11.96
N ASP A 161 10.27 20.50 11.59
CA ASP A 161 11.01 19.38 10.99
C ASP A 161 10.69 19.25 9.51
N ASP A 162 11.77 19.26 8.73
CA ASP A 162 11.80 19.52 7.29
C ASP A 162 10.95 18.50 6.49
N PRO A 163 9.85 18.91 5.83
CA PRO A 163 9.00 18.05 4.99
C PRO A 163 9.79 17.34 3.87
N VAL A 164 10.88 17.97 3.43
CA VAL A 164 11.83 17.45 2.45
C VAL A 164 12.53 16.18 2.97
N ARG A 165 12.69 16.05 4.28
CA ARG A 165 13.31 14.89 4.91
C ARG A 165 12.39 13.68 4.86
N ILE A 166 11.09 13.85 5.10
CA ILE A 166 10.11 12.75 5.02
C ILE A 166 9.87 12.32 3.58
N ALA A 167 9.78 13.26 2.63
CA ALA A 167 9.65 12.95 1.20
C ALA A 167 10.93 12.30 0.63
N LYS A 168 12.12 12.78 1.01
CA LYS A 168 13.39 12.12 0.64
C LYS A 168 13.54 10.77 1.30
N VAL A 169 13.19 10.59 2.58
CA VAL A 169 13.20 9.29 3.26
C VAL A 169 12.18 8.32 2.62
N ALA A 170 11.00 8.79 2.22
CA ALA A 170 10.02 8.02 1.47
C ALA A 170 10.61 7.40 0.21
N VAL A 171 11.19 8.26 -0.63
CA VAL A 171 11.72 7.89 -1.93
C VAL A 171 13.01 7.07 -1.76
N TRP A 172 13.84 7.42 -0.77
CA TRP A 172 15.13 6.79 -0.50
C TRP A 172 15.01 5.42 0.19
N GLU A 173 14.06 5.22 1.11
CA GLU A 173 13.82 3.90 1.70
C GLU A 173 13.13 2.95 0.72
N ALA A 174 12.22 3.45 -0.11
CA ALA A 174 11.64 2.68 -1.21
C ALA A 174 12.72 2.20 -2.22
N THR A 175 13.85 2.91 -2.35
CA THR A 175 14.99 2.51 -3.21
C THR A 175 16.12 1.77 -2.47
N ARG A 176 16.09 1.63 -1.15
CA ARG A 176 17.19 0.99 -0.39
C ARG A 176 17.09 -0.54 -0.37
N ARG A 177 15.89 -1.10 -0.51
CA ARG A 177 15.69 -2.56 -0.59
C ARG A 177 16.03 -3.17 -1.95
N THR A 178 16.16 -2.37 -3.01
CA THR A 178 16.64 -2.87 -4.32
C THR A 178 18.16 -3.05 -4.38
N LYS A 179 18.94 -2.37 -3.51
CA LYS A 179 20.42 -2.44 -3.54
C LYS A 179 21.08 -3.41 -2.55
N ASN A 180 20.43 -3.79 -1.44
CA ASN A 180 20.96 -4.81 -0.52
C ASN A 180 20.66 -6.25 -0.98
N GLY A 181 20.31 -6.41 -2.25
CA GLY A 181 20.07 -7.68 -2.93
C GLY A 181 21.29 -8.28 -3.64
N MET A 182 22.34 -7.49 -3.94
CA MET A 182 23.61 -7.97 -4.52
C MET A 182 24.53 -8.59 -3.48
#